data_AF-A0A8T0DCF7-F1
#
_entry.id   AF-A0A8T0DCF7-F1
#
_cell.length_a   1.000
_cell.length_b   1.000
_cell.length_c   1.000
_cell.angle_alpha   90.00
_cell.angle_beta   90.00
_cell.angle_gamma   90.00
#
_symmetry.space_group_name_H-M   'P 1'
#
loop_
_entity.id
_entity.type
_entity.pdbx_description
1 polymer ?
#
loop_
_entity_poly.entity_id
_entity_poly.type
_entity_poly.pdbx_seq_one_letter_code
_entity_poly.pdbx_strand_id
1 'polypeptide(L)'
;MSEAFVTLATTDEYVCGALVWAYSLREVKTKKQLVCMLTEQVSPHMQELCRSVFDHIELVNVLDSKDEANLALLARPDLGVTFTKLHCWRLTQYQKAVFMDADTVVLQNIDDLFERDELSAAPDPGWPDCFNSGVFVFVPSMDTYAKLVKFATESGSFDGGDQGLLNSFFSDWATKDIRNHLPFVYNVISQALYSYPPALAHFRSRIRVVHFIGAEKPWMTELDSYGNVIFRDQVNAGIPEFLQYWWHLFLTHVKPKLSRDVSGLIGKLATLDINVPCPVTITVTEEADRQLAWERGQMDYRGSDSFERIQALLESKIKGDQKS
;
A
#
# COMPACT_ATOMS: atom_id res chain seq x y z
N MET A 1 -0.68 20.44 18.82
CA MET A 1 0.38 19.43 18.63
C MET A 1 0.34 18.99 17.17
N SER A 2 1.37 18.34 16.64
CA SER A 2 1.41 17.93 15.22
C SER A 2 0.63 16.63 14.98
N GLU A 3 0.25 16.40 13.73
CA GLU A 3 -0.43 15.20 13.23
C GLU A 3 0.46 14.52 12.18
N ALA A 4 0.43 13.18 12.15
CA ALA A 4 1.35 12.40 11.33
C ALA A 4 0.71 11.21 10.62
N PHE A 5 1.15 10.95 9.40
CA PHE A 5 1.07 9.62 8.83
C PHE A 5 2.27 8.80 9.30
N VAL A 6 2.05 7.55 9.69
CA VAL A 6 3.07 6.65 10.25
C VAL A 6 3.11 5.38 9.43
N THR A 7 4.31 4.94 9.03
CA THR A 7 4.53 3.64 8.41
C THR A 7 5.66 2.88 9.12
N LEU A 8 5.79 1.59 8.83
CA LEU A 8 6.81 0.71 9.39
C LEU A 8 7.56 0.01 8.25
N ALA A 9 8.89 0.07 8.29
CA ALA A 9 9.75 -0.74 7.43
C ALA A 9 10.76 -1.52 8.27
N THR A 10 10.70 -2.85 8.19
CA THR A 10 11.56 -3.75 8.96
C THR A 10 12.75 -4.30 8.17
N THR A 11 12.74 -4.15 6.84
CA THR A 11 13.83 -4.56 5.94
C THR A 11 14.07 -3.51 4.87
N ASP A 12 15.18 -3.61 4.14
CA ASP A 12 15.51 -2.70 3.04
C ASP A 12 14.46 -2.75 1.92
N GLU A 13 13.84 -3.90 1.65
CA GLU A 13 12.78 -4.04 0.65
C GLU A 13 11.52 -3.28 1.07
N TYR A 14 11.13 -3.36 2.34
CA TYR A 14 10.02 -2.57 2.87
C TYR A 14 10.33 -1.08 2.92
N VAL A 15 11.61 -0.68 3.02
CA VAL A 15 11.99 0.73 2.85
C VAL A 15 11.68 1.21 1.44
N CYS A 16 11.86 0.41 0.39
CA CYS A 16 11.43 0.79 -0.96
C CYS A 16 9.93 1.09 -1.01
N GLY A 17 9.11 0.24 -0.37
CA GLY A 17 7.67 0.47 -0.18
C GLY A 17 7.39 1.78 0.55
N ALA A 18 8.01 1.98 1.72
CA ALA A 18 7.83 3.17 2.55
C ALA A 18 8.24 4.47 1.82
N LEU A 19 9.28 4.43 0.99
CA LEU A 19 9.69 5.58 0.17
C LEU A 19 8.63 5.91 -0.89
N VAL A 20 8.14 4.91 -1.64
CA VAL A 20 7.05 5.11 -2.61
C VAL A 20 5.79 5.63 -1.91
N TRP A 21 5.45 5.06 -0.77
CA TRP A 21 4.37 5.52 0.09
C TRP A 21 4.51 7.01 0.45
N ALA A 22 5.70 7.44 0.89
CA ALA A 22 5.96 8.83 1.25
C ALA A 22 5.82 9.77 0.04
N TYR A 23 6.38 9.39 -1.12
CA TYR A 23 6.21 10.18 -2.34
C TYR A 23 4.75 10.25 -2.78
N SER A 24 3.98 9.15 -2.67
CA SER A 24 2.56 9.15 -3.03
C SER A 24 1.76 10.16 -2.19
N LEU A 25 2.06 10.29 -0.90
CA LEU A 25 1.48 11.28 0.00
C LEU A 25 1.90 12.72 -0.36
N ARG A 26 3.16 12.93 -0.75
CA ARG A 26 3.66 14.24 -1.17
C ARG A 26 3.10 14.69 -2.52
N GLU A 27 2.92 13.78 -3.48
CA GLU A 27 2.28 14.06 -4.79
C GLU A 27 0.84 14.55 -4.61
N VAL A 28 0.09 13.95 -3.67
CA VAL A 28 -1.26 14.42 -3.29
C VAL A 28 -1.26 15.57 -2.30
N LYS A 29 -0.09 16.19 -2.07
CA LYS A 29 0.11 17.42 -1.30
C LYS A 29 -0.38 17.35 0.15
N THR A 30 -0.14 16.23 0.83
CA THR A 30 -0.38 16.18 2.28
C THR A 30 0.40 17.25 3.01
N LYS A 31 -0.23 17.85 4.02
CA LYS A 31 0.41 18.83 4.92
C LYS A 31 0.84 18.21 6.25
N LYS A 32 0.60 16.91 6.43
CA LYS A 32 0.88 16.18 7.66
C LYS A 32 2.34 15.72 7.68
N GLN A 33 2.84 15.44 8.89
CA GLN A 33 4.18 14.90 9.04
C GLN A 33 4.22 13.46 8.54
N LEU A 34 5.32 13.06 7.91
CA LEU A 34 5.57 11.69 7.49
C LEU A 34 6.58 11.05 8.43
N VAL A 35 6.17 9.97 9.08
CA VAL A 35 6.97 9.23 10.06
C VAL A 35 7.23 7.83 9.55
N CYS A 36 8.49 7.40 9.57
CA CYS A 36 8.86 6.01 9.32
C CYS A 36 9.44 5.41 10.58
N MET A 37 8.85 4.31 11.06
CA MET A 37 9.47 3.45 12.05
C MET A 37 10.40 2.47 11.33
N LEU A 38 11.66 2.39 11.75
CA LEU A 38 12.66 1.49 11.20
C LEU A 38 13.20 0.55 12.28
N THR A 39 13.51 -0.69 11.91
CA THR A 39 14.24 -1.62 12.79
C THR A 39 15.74 -1.56 12.54
N GLU A 40 16.51 -2.17 13.43
CA GLU A 40 17.98 -2.29 13.31
C GLU A 40 18.42 -3.14 12.11
N GLN A 41 17.51 -3.89 11.49
CA GLN A 41 17.79 -4.73 10.32
C GLN A 41 17.93 -3.91 9.02
N VAL A 42 17.42 -2.67 9.01
CA VAL A 42 17.51 -1.77 7.86
C VAL A 42 18.94 -1.23 7.74
N SER A 43 19.53 -1.36 6.55
CA SER A 43 20.91 -0.97 6.31
C SER A 43 21.13 0.54 6.48
N PRO A 44 22.34 0.98 6.90
CA PRO A 44 22.63 2.40 7.11
C PRO A 44 22.36 3.28 5.88
N HIS A 45 22.60 2.74 4.68
CA HIS A 45 22.31 3.44 3.43
C HIS A 45 20.80 3.70 3.25
N MET A 46 19.97 2.69 3.49
CA MET A 46 18.52 2.81 3.39
C MET A 46 17.94 3.69 4.50
N GLN A 47 18.50 3.64 5.71
CA GLN A 47 18.13 4.58 6.77
C GLN A 47 18.41 6.03 6.38
N GLU A 48 19.56 6.31 5.74
CA GLU A 48 19.91 7.66 5.30
C GLU A 48 18.98 8.15 4.18
N LEU A 49 18.64 7.27 3.25
CA LEU A 49 17.65 7.57 2.22
C LEU A 49 16.29 7.92 2.84
N CYS A 50 15.83 7.17 3.84
CA CYS A 50 14.63 7.50 4.62
C CYS A 50 14.73 8.88 5.29
N ARG A 51 15.84 9.21 5.95
CA ARG A 51 16.05 10.53 6.58
C ARG A 51 15.95 11.69 5.58
N SER A 52 16.24 11.45 4.30
CA SER A 52 16.12 12.47 3.25
C SER A 52 14.69 12.72 2.76
N VAL A 53 13.72 11.86 3.13
CA VAL A 53 12.34 11.88 2.61
C VAL A 53 11.29 12.09 3.71
N PHE A 54 11.47 11.47 4.86
CA PHE A 54 10.54 11.55 5.99
C PHE A 54 10.87 12.72 6.91
N ASP A 55 9.84 13.28 7.55
CA ASP A 55 10.02 14.37 8.52
C ASP A 55 10.55 13.85 9.86
N HIS A 56 10.29 12.57 10.16
CA HIS A 56 10.73 11.92 11.38
C HIS A 56 11.02 10.44 11.15
N ILE A 57 12.17 9.97 11.63
CA ILE A 57 12.55 8.56 11.65
C ILE A 57 12.59 8.09 13.10
N GLU A 58 11.76 7.10 13.44
CA GLU A 58 11.76 6.46 14.74
C GLU A 58 12.50 5.12 14.63
N LEU A 59 13.62 4.96 15.34
CA LEU A 59 14.30 3.68 15.40
C LEU A 59 13.66 2.82 16.50
N VAL A 60 13.03 1.72 16.09
CA VAL A 60 12.38 0.78 16.98
C VAL A 60 13.28 -0.43 17.19
N ASN A 61 13.82 -0.55 18.41
CA ASN A 61 14.57 -1.74 18.80
C ASN A 61 13.65 -2.74 19.50
N VAL A 62 13.27 -3.79 18.76
CA VAL A 62 12.43 -4.89 19.23
C VAL A 62 13.17 -5.78 20.24
N LEU A 63 14.51 -5.80 20.19
CA LEU A 63 15.38 -6.62 21.02
C LEU A 63 15.90 -5.86 22.27
N ASP A 64 15.42 -4.65 22.54
CA ASP A 64 15.89 -3.89 23.70
C ASP A 64 15.44 -4.55 25.01
N SER A 65 16.38 -5.27 25.63
CA SER A 65 16.20 -6.02 26.88
C SER A 65 16.02 -5.13 28.11
N LYS A 66 16.09 -3.81 27.97
CA LYS A 66 15.83 -2.86 29.06
C LYS A 66 14.35 -2.46 29.17
N ASP A 67 13.54 -2.77 28.17
CA ASP A 67 12.11 -2.49 28.16
C ASP A 67 11.35 -3.77 28.56
N GLU A 68 10.73 -3.76 29.74
CA GLU A 68 9.96 -4.92 30.26
C GLU A 68 8.86 -5.36 29.28
N ALA A 69 8.28 -4.41 28.54
CA ALA A 69 7.31 -4.68 27.49
C ALA A 69 7.94 -5.45 26.33
N ASN A 70 9.14 -5.07 25.89
CA ASN A 70 9.87 -5.77 24.84
C ASN A 70 10.29 -7.17 25.29
N LEU A 71 10.76 -7.33 26.53
CA LEU A 71 11.11 -8.64 27.10
C LEU A 71 9.91 -9.60 27.10
N ALA A 72 8.71 -9.11 27.43
CA ALA A 72 7.49 -9.92 27.40
C ALA A 72 7.15 -10.40 25.97
N LEU A 73 7.42 -9.56 24.96
CA LEU A 73 7.22 -9.90 23.55
C LEU A 73 8.29 -10.86 23.01
N LEU A 74 9.54 -10.75 23.47
CA LEU A 74 10.64 -11.66 23.10
C LEU A 74 10.39 -13.10 23.55
N ALA A 75 9.61 -13.32 24.61
CA ALA A 75 9.18 -14.65 25.03
C ALA A 75 8.22 -15.33 24.03
N ARG A 76 7.79 -14.62 22.98
CA ARG A 76 6.86 -15.07 21.94
C ARG A 76 7.43 -14.79 20.55
N PRO A 77 8.38 -15.61 20.06
CA PRO A 77 9.04 -15.40 18.76
C PRO A 77 8.08 -15.49 17.56
N ASP A 78 6.92 -16.14 17.73
CA ASP A 78 5.81 -16.16 16.76
C ASP A 78 5.20 -14.78 16.49
N LEU A 79 5.56 -13.79 17.30
CA LEU A 79 4.96 -12.47 17.33
C LEU A 79 5.89 -11.35 16.80
N GLY A 80 7.17 -11.60 16.50
CA GLY A 80 8.20 -10.55 16.38
C GLY A 80 7.89 -9.32 15.48
N VAL A 81 7.40 -9.51 14.24
CA VAL A 81 7.12 -8.39 13.31
C VAL A 81 5.85 -7.64 13.69
N THR A 82 4.80 -8.38 14.07
CA THR A 82 3.49 -7.90 14.52
C THR A 82 3.59 -6.83 15.61
N PHE A 83 4.50 -7.00 16.56
CA PHE A 83 4.59 -6.09 17.71
C PHE A 83 5.38 -4.83 17.48
N THR A 84 6.29 -4.85 16.51
CA THR A 84 7.04 -3.63 16.12
C THR A 84 6.07 -2.52 15.72
N LYS A 85 4.95 -2.88 15.07
CA LYS A 85 3.89 -1.96 14.68
C LYS A 85 3.23 -1.26 15.87
N LEU A 86 3.12 -1.90 17.03
CA LEU A 86 2.51 -1.29 18.22
C LEU A 86 3.30 -0.10 18.76
N HIS A 87 4.59 0.00 18.45
CA HIS A 87 5.40 1.15 18.85
C HIS A 87 4.88 2.47 18.25
N CYS A 88 4.01 2.43 17.23
CA CYS A 88 3.36 3.66 16.75
C CYS A 88 2.56 4.38 17.85
N TRP A 89 2.00 3.66 18.83
CA TRP A 89 1.33 4.28 19.99
C TRP A 89 2.30 5.00 20.93
N ARG A 90 3.62 4.74 20.87
CA ARG A 90 4.62 5.46 21.69
C ARG A 90 4.92 6.86 21.17
N LEU A 91 4.49 7.20 19.95
CA LEU A 91 4.78 8.46 19.26
C LEU A 91 3.96 9.65 19.83
N THR A 92 4.04 9.85 21.14
CA THR A 92 3.26 10.82 21.94
C THR A 92 3.58 12.29 21.64
N GLN A 93 4.58 12.57 20.80
CA GLN A 93 4.79 13.90 20.21
C GLN A 93 3.71 14.29 19.18
N TYR A 94 2.89 13.34 18.72
CA TYR A 94 1.75 13.58 17.83
C TYR A 94 0.42 13.42 18.57
N GLN A 95 -0.55 14.31 18.30
CA GLN A 95 -1.88 14.25 18.93
C GLN A 95 -2.81 13.22 18.29
N LYS A 96 -2.56 12.90 17.03
CA LYS A 96 -3.33 11.95 16.24
C LYS A 96 -2.45 11.48 15.09
N ALA A 97 -2.57 10.22 14.75
CA ALA A 97 -1.82 9.63 13.67
C ALA A 97 -2.69 8.70 12.82
N VAL A 98 -2.28 8.55 11.57
CA VAL A 98 -2.84 7.54 10.66
C VAL A 98 -1.71 6.55 10.37
N PHE A 99 -1.86 5.33 10.85
CA PHE A 99 -0.95 4.26 10.49
C PHE A 99 -1.30 3.75 9.09
N MET A 100 -0.29 3.50 8.26
CA MET A 100 -0.42 2.89 6.95
C MET A 100 0.73 1.90 6.71
N ASP A 101 0.42 0.66 6.32
CA ASP A 101 1.45 -0.33 5.94
C ASP A 101 2.26 0.18 4.73
N ALA A 102 3.54 -0.19 4.66
CA ALA A 102 4.48 0.31 3.66
C ALA A 102 4.22 -0.22 2.23
N ASP A 103 3.31 -1.18 2.09
CA ASP A 103 2.77 -1.72 0.84
C ASP A 103 1.41 -1.10 0.48
N THR A 104 1.13 0.09 1.00
CA THR A 104 0.02 0.94 0.53
C THR A 104 0.52 2.05 -0.41
N VAL A 105 -0.34 2.54 -1.30
CA VAL A 105 -0.07 3.70 -2.15
C VAL A 105 -1.28 4.65 -2.16
N VAL A 106 -1.00 5.94 -2.07
CA VAL A 106 -2.03 7.00 -2.01
C VAL A 106 -2.26 7.59 -3.41
N LEU A 107 -3.52 7.63 -3.82
CA LEU A 107 -3.96 8.15 -5.13
C LEU A 107 -4.59 9.54 -5.03
N GLN A 108 -5.17 9.88 -3.88
CA GLN A 108 -5.85 11.16 -3.63
C GLN A 108 -5.54 11.63 -2.22
N ASN A 109 -5.69 12.94 -1.95
CA ASN A 109 -5.43 13.46 -0.61
C ASN A 109 -6.37 12.80 0.43
N ILE A 110 -5.79 12.40 1.55
CA ILE A 110 -6.46 11.68 2.65
C ILE A 110 -6.26 12.38 4.00
N ASP A 111 -5.95 13.69 4.01
CA ASP A 111 -5.76 14.46 5.24
C ASP A 111 -7.07 14.59 6.05
N ASP A 112 -8.22 14.31 5.43
CA ASP A 112 -9.53 14.23 6.08
C ASP A 112 -9.67 13.02 7.03
N LEU A 113 -8.77 12.02 6.95
CA LEU A 113 -8.71 10.93 7.95
C LEU A 113 -8.41 11.45 9.37
N PHE A 114 -7.76 12.60 9.52
CA PHE A 114 -7.47 13.18 10.84
C PHE A 114 -8.70 13.76 11.54
N GLU A 115 -9.84 13.82 10.86
CA GLU A 115 -11.13 14.17 11.45
C GLU A 115 -11.76 12.99 12.22
N ARG A 116 -11.22 11.77 12.07
CA ARG A 116 -11.73 10.54 12.69
C ARG A 116 -11.16 10.30 14.09
N ASP A 117 -11.88 9.52 14.90
CA ASP A 117 -11.47 9.16 16.27
C ASP A 117 -10.73 7.81 16.31
N GLU A 118 -10.10 7.49 17.44
CA GLU A 118 -9.52 6.16 17.67
C GLU A 118 -10.62 5.16 18.07
N LEU A 119 -10.63 3.92 17.58
CA LEU A 119 -9.87 3.37 16.45
C LEU A 119 -10.75 3.44 15.21
N SER A 120 -10.32 4.14 14.16
CA SER A 120 -11.05 4.14 12.87
C SER A 120 -10.27 3.40 11.80
N ALA A 121 -10.88 2.40 11.18
CA ALA A 121 -10.25 1.56 10.17
C ALA A 121 -11.29 1.13 9.11
N ALA A 122 -10.81 0.63 7.96
CA ALA A 122 -11.70 0.10 6.92
C ALA A 122 -12.01 -1.39 7.17
N PRO A 123 -13.19 -1.90 6.79
CA PRO A 123 -13.51 -3.32 6.90
C PRO A 123 -12.54 -4.20 6.10
N ASP A 124 -12.19 -5.36 6.66
CA ASP A 124 -11.49 -6.41 5.94
C ASP A 124 -12.44 -7.08 4.92
N PRO A 125 -12.02 -7.27 3.65
CA PRO A 125 -12.91 -7.84 2.65
C PRO A 125 -13.12 -9.35 2.80
N GLY A 126 -12.25 -10.05 3.54
CA GLY A 126 -12.42 -11.47 3.84
C GLY A 126 -13.43 -11.69 4.97
N TRP A 127 -13.29 -10.95 6.08
CA TRP A 127 -14.20 -11.00 7.22
C TRP A 127 -14.60 -9.58 7.66
N PRO A 128 -15.73 -9.02 7.17
CA PRO A 128 -16.04 -7.58 7.31
C PRO A 128 -16.41 -7.12 8.72
N ASP A 129 -16.64 -8.05 9.65
CA ASP A 129 -16.77 -7.72 11.08
C ASP A 129 -15.39 -7.48 11.74
N CYS A 130 -14.31 -7.78 11.03
CA CYS A 130 -12.96 -7.35 11.37
C CYS A 130 -12.59 -6.14 10.51
N PHE A 131 -11.84 -5.20 11.08
CA PHE A 131 -11.18 -4.18 10.29
C PHE A 131 -9.84 -4.68 9.75
N ASN A 132 -9.43 -4.16 8.61
CA ASN A 132 -8.09 -4.37 8.08
C ASN A 132 -7.11 -3.40 8.77
N SER A 133 -6.04 -3.93 9.35
CA SER A 133 -5.07 -3.12 10.12
C SER A 133 -4.04 -2.40 9.26
N GLY A 134 -4.14 -2.48 7.93
CA GLY A 134 -3.20 -1.82 7.02
C GLY A 134 -3.39 -0.31 6.92
N VAL A 135 -4.58 0.21 7.26
CA VAL A 135 -4.82 1.65 7.38
C VAL A 135 -5.76 1.91 8.54
N PHE A 136 -5.29 2.64 9.55
CA PHE A 136 -6.13 3.03 10.69
C PHE A 136 -5.73 4.36 11.32
N VAL A 137 -6.72 5.05 11.88
CA VAL A 137 -6.57 6.29 12.65
C VAL A 137 -6.51 5.95 14.13
N PHE A 138 -5.49 6.47 14.82
CA PHE A 138 -5.26 6.22 16.24
C PHE A 138 -4.73 7.46 16.96
N VAL A 139 -4.71 7.39 18.29
CA VAL A 139 -4.16 8.44 19.17
C VAL A 139 -2.94 7.87 19.90
N PRO A 140 -1.72 8.33 19.60
CA PRO A 140 -0.53 7.90 20.33
C PRO A 140 -0.69 8.10 21.84
N SER A 141 -0.48 7.03 22.60
CA SER A 141 -0.69 6.97 24.05
C SER A 141 0.16 5.84 24.65
N MET A 142 1.02 6.19 25.61
CA MET A 142 1.79 5.19 26.37
C MET A 142 0.89 4.25 27.18
N ASP A 143 -0.29 4.72 27.61
CA ASP A 143 -1.28 3.89 28.31
C ASP A 143 -1.92 2.86 27.37
N THR A 144 -2.31 3.30 26.16
CA THR A 144 -2.85 2.38 25.13
C THR A 144 -1.79 1.38 24.70
N TYR A 145 -0.55 1.82 24.48
CA TYR A 145 0.59 0.94 24.19
C TYR A 145 0.79 -0.13 25.28
N ALA A 146 0.86 0.27 26.55
CA ALA A 146 1.06 -0.67 27.66
C ALA A 146 -0.08 -1.70 27.75
N LYS A 147 -1.33 -1.26 27.53
CA LYS A 147 -2.50 -2.15 27.48
C LYS A 147 -2.45 -3.12 26.31
N LEU A 148 -2.07 -2.67 25.12
CA LEU A 148 -1.92 -3.51 23.94
C LEU A 148 -0.83 -4.57 24.13
N VAL A 149 0.34 -4.19 24.65
CA VAL A 149 1.42 -5.15 24.94
C VAL A 149 0.98 -6.17 25.97
N LYS A 150 0.39 -5.72 27.09
CA LYS A 150 -0.13 -6.64 28.10
C LYS A 150 -1.16 -7.61 27.52
N PHE A 151 -2.12 -7.09 26.75
CA PHE A 151 -3.16 -7.90 26.12
C PHE A 151 -2.57 -8.95 25.19
N ALA A 152 -1.54 -8.60 24.42
CA ALA A 152 -0.84 -9.53 23.57
C ALA A 152 -0.07 -10.62 24.29
N THR A 153 0.60 -10.29 25.39
CA THR A 153 1.28 -11.29 26.22
C THR A 153 0.27 -12.28 26.81
N GLU A 154 -0.90 -11.80 27.23
CA GLU A 154 -1.95 -12.61 27.87
C GLU A 154 -2.78 -13.42 26.87
N SER A 155 -3.13 -12.84 25.72
CA SER A 155 -4.14 -13.38 24.79
C SER A 155 -3.57 -13.78 23.42
N GLY A 156 -2.39 -13.29 23.06
CA GLY A 156 -1.82 -13.46 21.71
C GLY A 156 -2.65 -12.77 20.62
N SER A 157 -2.51 -13.24 19.39
CA SER A 157 -3.31 -12.84 18.24
C SER A 157 -3.94 -14.06 17.58
N PHE A 158 -5.21 -14.00 17.19
CA PHE A 158 -5.90 -15.14 16.57
C PHE A 158 -5.40 -15.47 15.15
N ASP A 159 -4.76 -14.52 14.46
CA ASP A 159 -4.15 -14.72 13.14
C ASP A 159 -2.61 -14.73 13.19
N GLY A 160 -2.02 -14.60 14.39
CA GLY A 160 -0.58 -14.43 14.60
C GLY A 160 -0.03 -13.05 14.20
N GLY A 161 -0.85 -12.22 13.55
CA GLY A 161 -0.54 -10.89 13.03
C GLY A 161 -1.05 -9.76 13.94
N ASP A 162 -0.79 -8.51 13.52
CA ASP A 162 -1.29 -7.32 14.23
C ASP A 162 -2.80 -7.15 14.04
N GLN A 163 -3.33 -7.57 12.89
CA GLN A 163 -4.75 -7.46 12.60
C GLN A 163 -5.60 -8.22 13.62
N GLY A 164 -5.26 -9.48 13.93
CA GLY A 164 -6.01 -10.27 14.90
C GLY A 164 -5.91 -9.73 16.33
N LEU A 165 -4.73 -9.22 16.71
CA LEU A 165 -4.53 -8.60 18.02
C LEU A 165 -5.37 -7.33 18.15
N LEU A 166 -5.26 -6.42 17.16
CA LEU A 166 -5.93 -5.13 17.18
C LEU A 166 -7.46 -5.30 17.12
N ASN A 167 -7.97 -6.23 16.32
CA ASN A 167 -9.41 -6.55 16.30
C ASN A 167 -9.88 -7.13 17.64
N SER A 168 -9.07 -7.94 18.31
CA SER A 168 -9.42 -8.49 19.63
C SER A 168 -9.43 -7.40 20.71
N PHE A 169 -8.47 -6.47 20.65
CA PHE A 169 -8.35 -5.36 21.60
C PHE A 169 -9.43 -4.29 21.38
N PHE A 170 -9.64 -3.86 20.13
CA PHE A 170 -10.68 -2.91 19.71
C PHE A 170 -11.94 -3.66 19.22
N SER A 171 -12.39 -4.65 19.99
CA SER A 171 -13.45 -5.59 19.60
C SER A 171 -14.85 -4.97 19.46
N ASP A 172 -15.04 -3.75 19.93
CA ASP A 172 -16.29 -3.01 19.76
C ASP A 172 -16.38 -2.26 18.41
N TRP A 173 -15.31 -2.24 17.60
CA TRP A 173 -15.25 -1.52 16.32
C TRP A 173 -16.44 -1.84 15.39
N ALA A 174 -16.78 -3.12 15.25
CA ALA A 174 -17.81 -3.58 14.31
C ALA A 174 -19.21 -3.06 14.64
N THR A 175 -19.49 -2.76 15.91
CA THR A 175 -20.87 -2.54 16.40
C THR A 175 -21.09 -1.21 17.11
N LYS A 176 -20.04 -0.52 17.55
CA LYS A 176 -20.17 0.65 18.44
C LYS A 176 -20.51 1.96 17.72
N ASP A 177 -19.74 2.32 16.69
CA ASP A 177 -19.89 3.63 16.03
C ASP A 177 -19.51 3.56 14.54
N ILE A 178 -20.47 3.85 13.68
CA ILE A 178 -20.28 3.88 12.23
C ILE A 178 -19.24 4.93 11.78
N ARG A 179 -18.99 5.98 12.57
CA ARG A 179 -17.97 7.00 12.24
C ARG A 179 -16.56 6.43 12.22
N ASN A 180 -16.34 5.34 12.98
CA ASN A 180 -15.08 4.61 13.03
C ASN A 180 -14.90 3.61 11.89
N HIS A 181 -15.92 3.43 11.05
CA HIS A 181 -15.82 2.64 9.83
C HIS A 181 -15.33 3.56 8.71
N LEU A 182 -14.04 3.47 8.39
CA LEU A 182 -13.51 4.15 7.22
C LEU A 182 -14.15 3.53 5.97
N PRO A 183 -14.59 4.36 5.00
CA PRO A 183 -15.02 3.84 3.71
C PRO A 183 -13.93 2.97 3.07
N PHE A 184 -14.32 1.87 2.43
CA PHE A 184 -13.38 0.92 1.83
C PHE A 184 -12.39 1.56 0.83
N VAL A 185 -12.77 2.70 0.22
CA VAL A 185 -11.88 3.48 -0.67
C VAL A 185 -10.60 4.00 -0.01
N TYR A 186 -10.52 4.02 1.32
CA TYR A 186 -9.30 4.38 2.08
C TYR A 186 -8.40 3.18 2.39
N ASN A 187 -8.75 1.96 1.97
CA ASN A 187 -7.91 0.76 2.11
C ASN A 187 -8.36 -0.32 1.11
N VAL A 188 -8.29 -0.02 -0.20
CA VAL A 188 -8.74 -0.98 -1.23
C VAL A 188 -7.67 -2.01 -1.48
N ILE A 189 -8.03 -3.27 -1.31
CA ILE A 189 -7.13 -4.39 -1.58
C ILE A 189 -7.05 -4.62 -3.10
N SER A 190 -5.83 -4.52 -3.64
CA SER A 190 -5.58 -4.59 -5.08
C SER A 190 -5.53 -6.00 -5.66
N GLN A 191 -5.26 -7.03 -4.86
CA GLN A 191 -5.00 -8.39 -5.33
C GLN A 191 -6.29 -9.20 -5.57
N ALA A 192 -6.11 -10.35 -6.23
CA ALA A 192 -7.12 -11.32 -6.73
C ALA A 192 -8.24 -11.73 -5.75
N LEU A 193 -8.10 -11.43 -4.46
CA LEU A 193 -9.14 -11.66 -3.45
C LEU A 193 -10.28 -10.64 -3.52
N TYR A 194 -10.17 -9.54 -4.27
CA TYR A 194 -11.32 -8.65 -4.46
C TYR A 194 -12.36 -9.30 -5.38
N SER A 195 -13.30 -9.99 -4.74
CA SER A 195 -14.30 -10.85 -5.36
C SER A 195 -15.43 -10.10 -6.08
N TYR A 196 -15.44 -8.76 -6.10
CA TYR A 196 -16.58 -7.98 -6.61
C TYR A 196 -16.26 -6.98 -7.74
N PRO A 197 -15.82 -7.43 -8.93
CA PRO A 197 -15.43 -6.55 -10.05
C PRO A 197 -16.40 -5.43 -10.44
N PRO A 198 -17.74 -5.62 -10.42
CA PRO A 198 -18.69 -4.52 -10.68
C PRO A 198 -18.55 -3.33 -9.72
N ALA A 199 -18.38 -3.60 -8.42
CA ALA A 199 -18.19 -2.54 -7.43
C ALA A 199 -16.87 -1.83 -7.65
N LEU A 200 -15.80 -2.57 -7.95
CA LEU A 200 -14.50 -1.97 -8.27
C LEU A 200 -14.59 -1.04 -9.48
N ALA A 201 -15.26 -1.45 -10.55
CA ALA A 201 -15.45 -0.61 -11.73
C ALA A 201 -16.30 0.63 -11.43
N HIS A 202 -17.36 0.48 -10.63
CA HIS A 202 -18.25 1.60 -10.28
C HIS A 202 -17.58 2.63 -9.35
N PHE A 203 -16.81 2.17 -8.36
CA PHE A 203 -16.17 3.03 -7.36
C PHE A 203 -14.71 3.38 -7.68
N ARG A 204 -14.17 2.90 -8.81
CA ARG A 204 -12.76 3.05 -9.22
C ARG A 204 -12.21 4.46 -9.03
N SER A 205 -12.92 5.47 -9.56
CA SER A 205 -12.49 6.87 -9.51
C SER A 205 -12.50 7.49 -8.11
N ARG A 206 -13.12 6.82 -7.13
CA ARG A 206 -13.18 7.27 -5.74
C ARG A 206 -12.12 6.62 -4.86
N ILE A 207 -11.34 5.67 -5.39
CA ILE A 207 -10.27 5.00 -4.64
C ILE A 207 -9.22 6.04 -4.25
N ARG A 208 -8.90 6.08 -2.96
CA ARG A 208 -7.93 7.00 -2.39
C ARG A 208 -6.65 6.30 -1.95
N VAL A 209 -6.76 5.07 -1.45
CA VAL A 209 -5.61 4.25 -1.04
C VAL A 209 -5.78 2.85 -1.61
N VAL A 210 -4.69 2.33 -2.14
CA VAL A 210 -4.57 0.95 -2.60
C VAL A 210 -3.60 0.22 -1.70
N HIS A 211 -3.95 -0.99 -1.29
CA HIS A 211 -3.16 -1.85 -0.43
C HIS A 211 -2.78 -3.13 -1.20
N PHE A 212 -1.47 -3.37 -1.33
CA PHE A 212 -0.90 -4.54 -1.99
C PHE A 212 -0.65 -5.65 -0.95
N ILE A 213 -1.74 -6.22 -0.41
CA ILE A 213 -1.68 -7.32 0.57
C ILE A 213 -0.99 -8.55 -0.01
N GLY A 214 -0.83 -9.63 0.77
CA GLY A 214 -0.35 -10.91 0.25
C GLY A 214 1.17 -11.00 0.13
N ALA A 215 1.65 -12.15 -0.34
CA ALA A 215 3.08 -12.48 -0.32
C ALA A 215 3.89 -11.75 -1.40
N GLU A 216 3.29 -11.52 -2.57
CA GLU A 216 3.93 -10.79 -3.67
C GLU A 216 3.71 -9.30 -3.47
N LYS A 217 4.81 -8.56 -3.24
CA LYS A 217 4.80 -7.11 -3.06
C LYS A 217 5.18 -6.40 -4.37
N PRO A 218 4.82 -5.11 -4.54
CA PRO A 218 5.11 -4.40 -5.78
C PRO A 218 6.57 -4.48 -6.24
N TRP A 219 7.53 -4.31 -5.30
CA TRP A 219 8.97 -4.37 -5.55
C TRP A 219 9.51 -5.76 -5.90
N MET A 220 8.68 -6.81 -5.85
CA MET A 220 9.04 -8.18 -6.26
C MET A 220 8.62 -8.47 -7.71
N THR A 221 7.83 -7.59 -8.32
CA THR A 221 7.32 -7.79 -9.69
C THR A 221 8.35 -7.41 -10.74
N GLU A 222 8.23 -7.96 -11.94
CA GLU A 222 9.17 -7.71 -13.03
C GLU A 222 8.65 -6.60 -13.96
N LEU A 223 9.59 -5.83 -14.50
CA LEU A 223 9.32 -4.82 -15.53
C LEU A 223 9.90 -5.26 -16.88
N ASP A 224 9.22 -4.91 -17.96
CA ASP A 224 9.78 -4.99 -19.30
C ASP A 224 10.81 -3.86 -19.56
N SER A 225 11.46 -3.90 -20.72
CA SER A 225 12.45 -2.91 -21.14
C SER A 225 11.91 -1.48 -21.29
N TYR A 226 10.58 -1.34 -21.31
CA TYR A 226 9.86 -0.07 -21.45
C TYR A 226 9.29 0.42 -20.10
N GLY A 227 9.49 -0.34 -19.02
CA GLY A 227 9.02 -0.01 -17.67
C GLY A 227 7.56 -0.41 -17.40
N ASN A 228 6.97 -1.27 -18.22
CA ASN A 228 5.65 -1.84 -17.96
C ASN A 228 5.77 -3.10 -17.10
N VAL A 229 4.80 -3.29 -16.21
CA VAL A 229 4.73 -4.48 -15.37
C VAL A 229 4.46 -5.73 -16.21
N ILE A 230 5.27 -6.77 -16.02
CA ILE A 230 5.09 -8.07 -16.65
C ILE A 230 4.15 -8.92 -15.79
N PHE A 231 2.94 -9.17 -16.29
CA PHE A 231 1.97 -10.04 -15.64
C PHE A 231 2.18 -11.49 -16.10
N ARG A 232 2.63 -12.35 -15.18
CA ARG A 232 2.80 -13.78 -15.46
C ARG A 232 1.48 -14.56 -15.35
N ASP A 233 0.55 -14.10 -14.52
CA ASP A 233 -0.80 -14.68 -14.36
C ASP A 233 -1.89 -13.60 -14.44
N GLN A 234 -2.69 -13.63 -15.52
CA GLN A 234 -3.83 -12.69 -15.70
C GLN A 234 -4.96 -12.89 -14.69
N VAL A 235 -4.99 -14.03 -13.98
CA VAL A 235 -6.04 -14.36 -13.00
C VAL A 235 -5.79 -13.70 -11.63
N ASN A 236 -4.52 -13.46 -11.28
CA ASN A 236 -4.13 -12.96 -9.95
C ASN A 236 -3.52 -11.55 -9.92
N ALA A 237 -3.37 -10.91 -11.08
CA ALA A 237 -2.59 -9.70 -11.30
C ALA A 237 -3.07 -8.42 -10.56
N GLY A 238 -4.18 -8.47 -9.83
CA GLY A 238 -4.82 -7.28 -9.31
C GLY A 238 -5.23 -6.33 -10.44
N ILE A 239 -5.36 -5.03 -10.17
CA ILE A 239 -5.54 -4.04 -11.24
C ILE A 239 -4.16 -3.54 -11.70
N PRO A 240 -3.73 -3.86 -12.93
CA PRO A 240 -2.41 -3.51 -13.45
C PRO A 240 -2.01 -2.05 -13.26
N GLU A 241 -2.97 -1.14 -13.36
CA GLU A 241 -2.74 0.30 -13.29
C GLU A 241 -2.18 0.76 -11.94
N PHE A 242 -2.60 0.14 -10.83
CA PHE A 242 -2.15 0.55 -9.49
C PHE A 242 -0.70 0.13 -9.28
N LEU A 243 -0.36 -1.08 -9.72
CA LEU A 243 1.01 -1.57 -9.69
C LEU A 243 1.90 -0.74 -10.64
N GLN A 244 1.39 -0.38 -11.83
CA GLN A 244 2.08 0.52 -12.74
C GLN A 244 2.32 1.91 -12.13
N TYR A 245 1.35 2.45 -11.38
CA TYR A 245 1.50 3.71 -10.67
C TYR A 245 2.54 3.63 -9.55
N TRP A 246 2.54 2.53 -8.78
CA TRP A 246 3.58 2.26 -7.78
C TRP A 246 4.97 2.27 -8.42
N TRP A 247 5.14 1.57 -9.55
CA TRP A 247 6.40 1.56 -10.29
C TRP A 247 6.77 2.91 -10.86
N HIS A 248 5.80 3.69 -11.36
CA HIS A 248 6.05 5.04 -11.81
C HIS A 248 6.69 5.90 -10.71
N LEU A 249 6.13 5.87 -9.50
CA LEU A 249 6.70 6.58 -8.35
C LEU A 249 8.09 6.05 -7.97
N PHE A 250 8.26 4.72 -7.96
CA PHE A 250 9.53 4.09 -7.67
C PHE A 250 10.63 4.52 -8.66
N LEU A 251 10.38 4.39 -9.95
CA LEU A 251 11.31 4.72 -11.01
C LEU A 251 11.66 6.21 -11.06
N THR A 252 10.68 7.07 -10.75
CA THR A 252 10.84 8.52 -10.78
C THR A 252 11.61 9.04 -9.56
N HIS A 253 11.29 8.55 -8.35
CA HIS A 253 11.76 9.18 -7.12
C HIS A 253 12.71 8.33 -6.27
N VAL A 254 12.57 7.00 -6.31
CA VAL A 254 13.32 6.08 -5.44
C VAL A 254 14.56 5.54 -6.15
N LYS A 255 14.38 4.92 -7.31
CA LYS A 255 15.45 4.30 -8.10
C LYS A 255 16.66 5.22 -8.32
N PRO A 256 16.53 6.52 -8.68
CA PRO A 256 17.69 7.39 -8.90
C PRO A 256 18.57 7.59 -7.65
N LYS A 257 18.03 7.28 -6.46
CA LYS A 257 18.70 7.44 -5.17
C LYS A 257 19.27 6.14 -4.61
N LEU A 258 18.98 4.99 -5.23
CA LEU A 258 19.50 3.70 -4.79
C LEU A 258 20.95 3.51 -5.24
N SER A 259 21.79 2.99 -4.35
CA SER A 259 23.16 2.59 -4.69
C SER A 259 23.18 1.29 -5.50
N ARG A 260 23.99 1.28 -6.58
CA ARG A 260 24.19 0.10 -7.44
C ARG A 260 25.11 -0.96 -6.82
N ASP A 261 25.83 -0.60 -5.76
CA ASP A 261 26.82 -1.49 -5.12
C ASP A 261 26.20 -2.40 -4.06
N VAL A 262 24.88 -2.33 -3.86
CA VAL A 262 24.14 -3.18 -2.91
C VAL A 262 23.80 -4.51 -3.59
N SER A 263 23.92 -5.63 -2.87
CA SER A 263 23.55 -6.96 -3.38
C SER A 263 22.06 -7.26 -3.16
N GLY A 264 21.59 -8.43 -3.62
CA GLY A 264 20.21 -8.86 -3.40
C GLY A 264 19.17 -8.12 -4.26
N LEU A 265 17.94 -8.03 -3.76
CA LEU A 265 16.83 -7.42 -4.51
C LEU A 265 17.05 -5.92 -4.75
N ILE A 266 17.56 -5.19 -3.74
CA ILE A 266 17.83 -3.76 -3.85
C ILE A 266 18.84 -3.45 -4.95
N GLY A 267 19.91 -4.25 -5.04
CA GLY A 267 20.87 -4.17 -6.14
C GLY A 267 20.22 -4.33 -7.50
N LYS A 268 19.40 -5.37 -7.67
CA LYS A 268 18.66 -5.62 -8.92
C LYS A 268 17.76 -4.45 -9.29
N LEU A 269 17.04 -3.89 -8.33
CA LEU A 269 16.16 -2.74 -8.52
C LEU A 269 16.96 -1.48 -8.90
N ALA A 270 18.12 -1.25 -8.29
CA ALA A 270 18.99 -0.12 -8.61
C ALA A 270 19.55 -0.20 -10.05
N THR A 271 19.81 -1.42 -10.53
CA THR A 271 20.37 -1.70 -11.87
C THR A 271 19.32 -1.83 -12.98
N LEU A 272 18.02 -1.61 -12.72
CA LEU A 272 17.02 -1.64 -13.78
C LEU A 272 17.37 -0.61 -14.87
N ASP A 273 17.64 -1.07 -16.09
CA ASP A 273 17.89 -0.20 -17.24
C ASP A 273 16.60 -0.10 -18.06
N ILE A 274 15.90 1.02 -17.90
CA ILE A 274 14.66 1.33 -18.59
C ILE A 274 14.95 2.48 -19.55
N ASN A 275 14.63 2.29 -20.83
CA ASN A 275 14.71 3.36 -21.82
C ASN A 275 13.51 4.31 -21.63
N VAL A 276 13.68 5.46 -20.97
CA VAL A 276 12.61 6.46 -20.73
C VAL A 276 12.73 7.57 -21.79
N PRO A 277 11.64 8.06 -22.44
CA PRO A 277 10.65 8.90 -21.76
C PRO A 277 9.17 8.76 -22.18
N CYS A 278 8.25 8.69 -21.21
CA CYS A 278 6.94 9.36 -21.33
C CYS A 278 6.24 9.53 -19.97
N PRO A 279 5.56 10.67 -19.72
CA PRO A 279 4.80 10.89 -18.49
C PRO A 279 3.51 10.09 -18.56
N VAL A 280 3.31 9.17 -17.60
CA VAL A 280 1.99 8.59 -17.36
C VAL A 280 1.15 9.69 -16.71
N THR A 281 0.50 10.49 -17.54
CA THR A 281 -0.71 11.19 -17.09
C THR A 281 -1.72 10.07 -16.85
N ILE A 282 -2.27 9.96 -15.63
CA ILE A 282 -3.43 9.11 -15.38
C ILE A 282 -4.62 9.76 -16.11
N THR A 283 -4.63 9.66 -17.43
CA THR A 283 -5.81 9.78 -18.26
C THR A 283 -6.24 8.35 -18.51
N VAL A 284 -7.37 7.98 -17.91
CA VAL A 284 -8.13 6.78 -18.28
C VAL A 284 -8.19 6.72 -19.79
N THR A 285 -7.47 5.77 -20.40
CA THR A 285 -7.43 5.68 -21.85
C THR A 285 -8.74 5.06 -22.31
N GLU A 286 -9.41 5.73 -23.26
CA GLU A 286 -10.66 5.25 -23.88
C GLU A 286 -10.53 3.80 -24.40
N GLU A 287 -9.32 3.34 -24.69
CA GLU A 287 -9.02 2.01 -25.20
C GLU A 287 -9.16 0.91 -24.13
N ALA A 288 -8.79 1.18 -22.88
CA ALA A 288 -8.99 0.26 -21.76
C ALA A 288 -10.48 0.14 -21.40
N ASP A 289 -11.18 1.28 -21.40
CA ASP A 289 -12.64 1.34 -21.21
C ASP A 289 -13.39 0.62 -22.34
N ARG A 290 -12.91 0.78 -23.58
CA ARG A 290 -13.45 0.10 -24.76
C ARG A 290 -13.25 -1.41 -24.70
N GLN A 291 -12.07 -1.90 -24.32
CA GLN A 291 -11.82 -3.34 -24.17
C GLN A 291 -12.74 -3.95 -23.09
N LEU A 292 -12.92 -3.27 -21.95
CA LEU A 292 -13.83 -3.71 -20.90
C LEU A 292 -15.30 -3.67 -21.32
N ALA A 293 -15.69 -2.71 -22.18
CA ALA A 293 -17.04 -2.65 -22.75
C ALA A 293 -17.33 -3.85 -23.67
N TRP A 294 -16.33 -4.31 -24.43
CA TRP A 294 -16.42 -5.56 -25.21
C TRP A 294 -16.61 -6.79 -24.34
N GLU A 295 -15.83 -6.94 -23.27
CA GLU A 295 -15.91 -8.09 -22.35
C GLU A 295 -17.25 -8.17 -21.60
N ARG A 296 -17.94 -7.02 -21.44
CA ARG A 296 -19.27 -6.92 -20.82
C ARG A 296 -20.45 -6.99 -21.80
N GLY A 297 -20.20 -7.13 -23.10
CA GLY A 297 -21.23 -7.09 -24.15
C GLY A 297 -21.91 -5.72 -24.30
N GLN A 298 -21.27 -4.65 -23.84
CA GLN A 298 -21.74 -3.25 -23.90
C GLN A 298 -20.97 -2.47 -24.96
N MET A 299 -20.74 -3.09 -26.11
CA MET A 299 -19.97 -2.51 -27.22
C MET A 299 -20.68 -1.27 -27.77
N ASP A 300 -19.91 -0.26 -28.19
CA ASP A 300 -20.48 0.91 -28.86
C ASP A 300 -20.79 0.59 -30.33
N TYR A 301 -21.89 -0.16 -30.54
CA TYR A 301 -22.31 -0.64 -31.86
C TYR A 301 -22.62 0.48 -32.87
N ARG A 302 -22.70 1.74 -32.44
CA ARG A 302 -23.01 2.91 -33.29
C ARG A 302 -21.83 3.86 -33.49
N GLY A 303 -20.75 3.71 -32.73
CA GLY A 303 -19.56 4.54 -32.85
C GLY A 303 -18.32 3.68 -33.07
N SER A 304 -17.47 3.57 -32.05
CA SER A 304 -16.14 2.97 -32.17
C SER A 304 -16.16 1.46 -32.47
N ASP A 305 -17.21 0.76 -32.06
CA ASP A 305 -17.41 -0.68 -32.27
C ASP A 305 -18.50 -1.00 -33.30
N SER A 306 -18.79 -0.04 -34.17
CA SER A 306 -19.66 -0.27 -35.31
C SER A 306 -19.07 -1.32 -36.26
N PHE A 307 -19.95 -2.13 -36.84
CA PHE A 307 -19.60 -3.17 -37.82
C PHE A 307 -18.72 -2.61 -38.93
N GLU A 308 -19.04 -1.43 -39.45
CA GLU A 308 -18.33 -0.74 -40.52
C GLU A 308 -16.87 -0.43 -40.14
N ARG A 309 -16.63 0.04 -38.91
CA ARG A 309 -15.26 0.32 -38.43
C ARG A 309 -14.47 -0.94 -38.15
N ILE A 310 -15.09 -1.95 -37.55
CA ILE A 310 -14.45 -3.25 -37.29
C ILE A 310 -14.07 -3.92 -38.62
N GLN A 311 -14.99 -3.91 -39.60
CA GLN A 311 -14.74 -4.44 -40.93
C GLN A 311 -13.60 -3.68 -41.63
N ALA A 312 -13.62 -2.35 -41.61
CA ALA A 312 -12.55 -1.55 -42.21
C ALA A 312 -11.16 -1.83 -41.58
N LEU A 313 -11.12 -2.01 -40.25
CA LEU A 313 -9.91 -2.40 -39.53
C LEU A 313 -9.40 -3.78 -39.96
N LEU A 314 -10.28 -4.78 -40.02
CA LEU A 314 -9.92 -6.13 -40.47
C LEU A 314 -9.43 -6.14 -41.92
N GLU A 315 -10.12 -5.43 -42.82
CA GLU A 315 -9.72 -5.30 -44.21
C GLU A 315 -8.36 -4.61 -44.37
N SER A 316 -8.07 -3.61 -43.52
CA SER A 316 -6.77 -2.93 -43.51
C SER A 316 -5.62 -3.85 -43.09
N LYS A 317 -5.85 -4.72 -42.10
CA LYS A 317 -4.86 -5.72 -41.66
C LYS A 317 -4.65 -6.81 -42.70
N ILE A 318 -5.74 -7.31 -43.31
CA ILE A 318 -5.67 -8.34 -44.35
C ILE A 318 -4.94 -7.83 -45.60
N LYS A 319 -5.11 -6.56 -45.98
CA LYS A 319 -4.38 -5.96 -47.11
C LYS A 319 -2.92 -5.64 -46.78
N GLY A 320 -2.57 -5.48 -45.51
CA GLY A 320 -1.19 -5.31 -45.04
C GLY A 320 -0.34 -6.58 -45.23
N ASP A 321 -0.93 -7.75 -45.00
CA ASP A 321 -0.24 -9.05 -45.08
C ASP A 321 -0.04 -9.59 -46.51
N GLN A 322 -0.60 -8.93 -47.53
CA GLN A 322 -0.41 -9.29 -48.95
C GLN A 322 0.78 -8.57 -49.63
N LYS A 323 1.58 -7.82 -48.87
CA LYS A 323 2.85 -7.25 -49.34
C LYS A 323 4.01 -7.78 -48.48
N SER A 324 4.36 -9.04 -48.68
CA SER A 324 5.69 -9.59 -48.38
C SER A 324 6.09 -10.57 -49.46
#